data_AF-A0A3D4E607-F1
#
_entry.id   AF-A0A3D4E607-F1
#
_cell.length_a   1.000
_cell.length_b   1.000
_cell.length_c   1.000
_cell.angle_alpha   90.00
_cell.angle_beta   90.00
_cell.angle_gamma   90.00
#
_symmetry.space_group_name_H-M   'P 1'
#
loop_
_entity.id
_entity.type
_entity.pdbx_description
1 polymer ?
#
loop_
_entity_poly.entity_id
_entity_poly.type
_entity_poly.pdbx_seq_one_letter_code
_entity_poly.pdbx_strand_id
1 'polypeptide(L)'
;MNMVETASITLIYLVFITLAAKRIMTYLHVLQQEDYDSKRLNKWIFEHKAFDKKLSLALAVLSVVWMYVPSFFMAFLAFICITITIYLEKDPRKSQKKKLVETDRAKRVFFPTLGVMA
;
A
#
# COMPACT_ATOMS: atom_id res chain seq x y z
N MET A 1 -8.30 2.12 -25.96
CA MET A 1 -8.76 2.26 -24.57
C MET A 1 -9.79 3.36 -24.54
N ASN A 2 -11.00 3.03 -24.13
CA ASN A 2 -12.11 3.99 -24.10
C ASN A 2 -11.90 4.98 -22.94
N MET A 3 -12.49 6.18 -23.03
CA MET A 3 -12.37 7.22 -22.00
C MET A 3 -12.69 6.69 -20.59
N VAL A 4 -13.71 5.83 -20.48
CA VAL A 4 -14.14 5.19 -19.23
C VAL A 4 -13.07 4.25 -18.66
N GLU A 5 -12.39 3.49 -19.51
CA GLU A 5 -11.32 2.58 -19.09
C GLU A 5 -10.12 3.35 -18.56
N THR A 6 -9.73 4.41 -19.28
CA THR A 6 -8.67 5.31 -18.83
C THR A 6 -8.99 5.93 -17.48
N ALA A 7 -10.21 6.49 -17.32
CA ALA A 7 -10.64 7.05 -16.05
C ALA A 7 -10.61 6.02 -14.91
N SER A 8 -11.05 4.78 -15.18
CA SER A 8 -11.05 3.70 -14.19
C SER A 8 -9.65 3.31 -13.75
N ILE A 9 -8.71 3.18 -14.70
CA ILE A 9 -7.31 2.86 -14.42
C ILE A 9 -6.64 3.99 -13.63
N THR A 10 -6.84 5.24 -14.04
CA THR A 10 -6.32 6.41 -13.29
C THR A 10 -6.82 6.43 -11.86
N LEU A 11 -8.10 6.11 -11.65
CA LEU A 11 -8.72 6.08 -10.33
C LEU A 11 -8.12 4.96 -9.47
N ILE A 12 -7.97 3.75 -10.01
CA ILE A 12 -7.29 2.64 -9.31
C ILE A 12 -5.86 3.02 -8.95
N TYR A 13 -5.14 3.67 -9.87
CA TYR A 13 -3.76 4.09 -9.66
C TYR A 13 -3.64 5.11 -8.52
N LEU A 14 -4.53 6.11 -8.44
CA LEU A 14 -4.54 7.10 -7.36
C LEU A 14 -4.80 6.45 -5.98
N VAL A 15 -5.71 5.50 -5.92
CA VAL A 15 -5.99 4.75 -4.70
C VAL A 15 -4.81 3.85 -4.33
N PHE A 16 -4.20 3.19 -5.31
CA PHE A 16 -2.99 2.40 -5.10
C PHE A 16 -1.83 3.23 -4.52
N ILE A 17 -1.57 4.42 -5.06
CA ILE A 17 -0.56 5.35 -4.51
C ILE A 17 -0.88 5.68 -3.04
N THR A 18 -2.16 5.92 -2.72
CA THR A 18 -2.59 6.23 -1.35
C THR A 18 -2.34 5.04 -0.40
N LEU A 19 -2.59 3.82 -0.86
CA LEU A 19 -2.26 2.61 -0.11
C LEU A 19 -0.75 2.43 0.07
N ALA A 20 0.03 2.61 -1.00
CA ALA A 20 1.48 2.51 -0.98
C ALA A 20 2.08 3.51 0.01
N ALA A 21 1.61 4.77 -0.01
CA ALA A 21 2.01 5.79 0.95
C ALA A 21 1.73 5.36 2.40
N LYS A 22 0.56 4.80 2.70
CA LYS A 22 0.24 4.27 4.04
C LYS A 22 1.17 3.12 4.45
N ARG A 23 1.41 2.15 3.57
CA ARG A 23 2.31 1.02 3.83
C ARG A 23 3.75 1.49 4.08
N ILE A 24 4.26 2.42 3.28
CA ILE A 24 5.59 3.00 3.45
C ILE A 24 5.69 3.68 4.82
N MET A 25 4.67 4.41 5.27
CA MET A 25 4.68 5.00 6.61
C MET A 25 4.79 3.95 7.71
N THR A 26 4.11 2.81 7.56
CA THR A 26 4.22 1.69 8.51
C THR A 26 5.63 1.10 8.54
N TYR A 27 6.25 0.88 7.37
CA TYR A 27 7.63 0.39 7.33
C TYR A 27 8.64 1.42 7.81
N LEU A 28 8.43 2.70 7.51
CA LEU A 28 9.26 3.80 7.98
C LEU A 28 9.20 3.93 9.50
N HIS A 29 8.04 3.68 10.08
CA HIS A 29 7.85 3.67 11.54
C HIS A 29 8.68 2.57 12.20
N VAL A 30 8.66 1.35 11.65
CA VAL A 30 9.50 0.25 12.14
C VAL A 30 10.99 0.55 11.90
N LEU A 31 11.33 1.07 10.71
CA LEU A 31 12.69 1.46 10.37
C LEU A 31 13.25 2.50 11.34
N GLN A 32 12.42 3.46 11.78
CA GLN A 32 12.81 4.42 12.82
C GLN A 32 13.05 3.77 14.17
N GLN A 33 12.28 2.74 14.54
CA GLN A 33 12.46 2.02 15.81
C GLN A 33 13.74 1.19 15.83
N GLU A 34 14.18 0.71 14.67
CA GLU A 34 15.41 -0.05 14.48
C GLU A 34 16.61 0.83 14.10
N ASP A 35 16.60 2.11 14.47
CA ASP A 35 17.68 3.09 14.20
C ASP A 35 18.09 3.21 12.72
N TYR A 36 17.15 2.95 11.81
CA TYR A 36 17.33 2.88 10.37
C TYR A 36 18.26 1.76 9.88
N ASP A 37 18.36 0.65 10.62
CA ASP A 37 19.01 -0.57 10.19
C ASP A 37 18.09 -1.40 9.26
N SER A 38 18.43 -1.44 7.97
CA SER A 38 17.66 -2.16 6.96
C SER A 38 17.68 -3.69 7.14
N LYS A 39 18.74 -4.27 7.73
CA LYS A 39 18.81 -5.71 7.99
C LYS A 39 17.81 -6.12 9.05
N ARG A 40 17.68 -5.30 10.10
CA ARG A 40 16.70 -5.52 11.18
C ARG A 40 15.27 -5.31 10.69
N LEU A 41 15.02 -4.29 9.88
CA LEU A 41 13.73 -4.10 9.23
C LEU A 41 13.32 -5.35 8.42
N ASN A 42 14.21 -5.86 7.57
CA ASN A 42 13.91 -7.03 6.75
C ASN A 42 13.60 -8.25 7.62
N LYS A 43 14.43 -8.52 8.64
CA LYS A 43 14.18 -9.59 9.61
C LYS A 43 12.81 -9.44 10.26
N TRP A 44 12.47 -8.24 10.72
CA TRP A 44 11.18 -7.95 11.33
C TRP A 44 10.01 -8.19 10.36
N ILE A 45 10.11 -7.75 9.09
CA ILE A 45 9.09 -7.96 8.05
C ILE A 45 8.82 -9.46 7.86
N PHE A 46 9.87 -10.28 7.78
CA PHE A 46 9.73 -11.73 7.61
C PHE A 46 9.15 -12.40 8.85
N GLU A 47 9.64 -12.06 10.04
CA GLU A 47 9.17 -12.64 11.32
C GLU A 47 7.70 -12.31 11.59
N HIS A 48 7.30 -11.05 11.35
CA HIS A 48 5.94 -10.59 11.60
C HIS A 48 5.01 -10.81 10.39
N LYS A 49 5.53 -11.35 9.29
CA LYS A 49 4.80 -11.57 8.03
C LYS A 49 4.04 -10.31 7.62
N ALA A 50 4.70 -9.15 7.72
CA ALA A 50 4.11 -7.82 7.47
C ALA A 50 3.82 -7.55 5.97
N PHE A 51 3.62 -8.62 5.19
CA PHE A 51 3.21 -8.59 3.80
C PHE A 51 1.69 -8.52 3.68
N ASP A 52 1.20 -7.87 2.63
CA ASP A 52 -0.24 -7.73 2.41
C ASP A 52 -0.86 -8.99 1.79
N LYS A 53 -1.15 -9.99 2.63
CA LYS A 53 -1.70 -11.26 2.15
C LYS A 53 -3.15 -11.15 1.68
N LYS A 54 -3.94 -10.29 2.33
CA LYS A 54 -5.39 -10.20 2.10
C LYS A 54 -5.68 -9.51 0.78
N LEU A 55 -5.05 -8.35 0.54
CA LEU A 55 -5.24 -7.64 -0.71
C LEU A 55 -4.61 -8.40 -1.88
N SER A 56 -3.41 -8.97 -1.71
CA SER A 56 -2.78 -9.78 -2.76
C SER A 56 -3.63 -10.99 -3.14
N LEU A 57 -4.24 -11.68 -2.17
CA LEU A 57 -5.14 -12.80 -2.46
C LEU A 57 -6.40 -12.32 -3.19
N ALA A 58 -7.02 -11.21 -2.75
CA ALA A 58 -8.20 -10.65 -3.41
C ALA A 58 -7.91 -10.26 -4.87
N LEU A 59 -6.78 -9.59 -5.11
CA LEU A 59 -6.36 -9.20 -6.47
C LEU A 59 -6.01 -10.42 -7.33
N ALA A 60 -5.42 -11.48 -6.75
CA ALA A 60 -5.14 -12.73 -7.46
C ALA A 60 -6.43 -13.47 -7.85
N VAL A 61 -7.46 -13.46 -6.99
CA VAL A 61 -8.77 -14.03 -7.35
C VAL A 61 -9.43 -13.19 -8.44
N LEU A 62 -9.37 -11.85 -8.34
CA LEU A 62 -9.88 -10.96 -9.37
C LEU A 62 -9.18 -11.18 -10.72
N SER A 63 -7.86 -11.41 -10.76
CA SER A 63 -7.17 -11.63 -12.03
C SER A 63 -7.62 -12.91 -12.75
N VAL A 64 -8.00 -13.96 -12.02
CA VAL A 64 -8.57 -15.20 -12.59
C VAL A 64 -9.98 -14.95 -13.14
N VAL A 65 -10.81 -14.20 -12.41
CA VAL A 65 -12.20 -13.93 -12.79
C VAL A 65 -12.32 -12.90 -13.93
N TRP A 66 -11.26 -12.13 -14.20
CA TRP A 66 -11.22 -11.10 -15.24
C TRP A 66 -11.62 -11.59 -16.63
N MET A 67 -11.35 -12.85 -16.96
CA MET A 67 -11.71 -13.42 -18.28
C MET A 67 -13.22 -13.57 -18.50
N TYR A 68 -14.02 -13.56 -17.45
CA TYR A 68 -15.46 -13.85 -17.50
C TYR A 68 -16.35 -12.66 -17.16
N VAL A 69 -15.77 -11.55 -16.69
CA VAL A 69 -16.49 -10.39 -16.18
C VAL A 69 -16.05 -9.14 -16.95
N PRO A 70 -16.97 -8.22 -17.30
CA PRO A 70 -16.59 -7.00 -18.01
C PRO A 70 -15.53 -6.17 -17.26
N SER A 71 -14.60 -5.58 -18.02
CA SER A 71 -13.46 -4.81 -17.49
C SER A 71 -13.87 -3.70 -16.52
N PHE A 72 -14.98 -3.01 -16.79
CA PHE A 72 -15.52 -1.97 -15.91
C PHE A 72 -15.89 -2.50 -14.51
N PHE A 73 -16.59 -3.64 -14.43
CA PHE A 73 -16.96 -4.24 -13.15
C PHE A 73 -15.73 -4.71 -12.38
N MET A 74 -14.75 -5.27 -13.08
CA MET A 74 -13.50 -5.70 -12.45
C MET A 74 -12.68 -4.52 -11.90
N ALA A 75 -12.61 -3.42 -12.65
CA ALA A 75 -11.97 -2.18 -12.20
C ALA A 75 -12.68 -1.61 -10.96
N PHE A 76 -14.01 -1.63 -10.95
CA PHE A 76 -14.81 -1.20 -9.80
C PHE A 76 -14.57 -2.08 -8.56
N LEU A 77 -14.54 -3.40 -8.72
CA LEU A 77 -14.23 -4.34 -7.62
C LEU A 77 -12.80 -4.13 -7.08
N ALA A 78 -11.82 -3.96 -7.97
CA ALA A 78 -10.44 -3.67 -7.57
C ALA A 78 -10.36 -2.36 -6.77
N PHE A 79 -11.03 -1.31 -7.24
CA PHE A 79 -11.12 -0.03 -6.52
C PHE A 79 -11.71 -0.20 -5.12
N ILE A 80 -12.82 -0.94 -4.97
CA ILE A 80 -13.43 -1.22 -3.66
C ILE A 80 -12.45 -1.98 -2.75
N CYS A 81 -11.81 -3.05 -3.25
CA CYS A 81 -10.88 -3.84 -2.46
C CYS A 81 -9.71 -3.00 -1.92
N ILE A 82 -9.10 -2.16 -2.77
CA ILE A 82 -7.98 -1.30 -2.36
C ILE A 82 -8.48 -0.24 -1.37
N THR A 83 -9.63 0.39 -1.64
CA THR A 83 -10.20 1.44 -0.78
C THR A 83 -10.55 0.92 0.62
N ILE A 84 -11.16 -0.27 0.71
CA ILE A 84 -11.43 -0.93 2.00
C ILE A 84 -10.11 -1.20 2.72
N THR A 85 -9.09 -1.68 2.00
CA THR A 85 -7.77 -1.95 2.60
C THR A 85 -7.14 -0.67 3.15
N ILE A 86 -7.21 0.45 2.43
CA ILE A 86 -6.76 1.76 2.92
C ILE A 86 -7.49 2.17 4.20
N TYR A 87 -8.81 1.97 4.25
CA TYR A 87 -9.60 2.34 5.42
C TYR A 87 -9.24 1.50 6.65
N LEU A 88 -9.01 0.20 6.46
CA LEU A 88 -8.60 -0.72 7.52
C LEU A 88 -7.14 -0.52 7.97
N GLU A 89 -6.28 -0.01 7.09
CA GLU A 89 -4.87 0.24 7.38
C GLU A 89 -4.71 1.38 8.39
N LYS A 90 -4.20 1.03 9.58
CA LYS A 90 -3.97 1.98 10.68
C LYS A 90 -2.86 2.95 10.35
N ASP A 91 -3.05 4.22 10.68
CA ASP A 91 -2.03 5.25 10.52
C ASP A 91 -1.02 5.20 11.68
N PRO A 92 0.27 4.91 11.44
CA PRO A 92 1.29 4.84 12.49
C PRO A 92 1.61 6.19 13.14
N ARG A 93 1.18 7.32 12.55
CA ARG A 93 1.30 8.66 13.15
C ARG A 93 0.33 8.84 14.32
N LYS A 94 -0.81 8.14 14.30
CA LYS A 94 -1.90 8.31 15.27
C LYS A 94 -2.11 7.11 16.18
N SER A 95 -1.94 5.89 15.67
CA SER A 95 -2.42 4.66 16.32
C SER A 95 -1.41 3.92 17.21
N GLN A 96 -0.13 4.29 17.16
CA GLN A 96 0.94 3.54 17.83
C GLN A 96 1.38 4.19 19.14
N LYS A 97 1.80 3.35 20.11
CA LYS A 97 2.31 3.81 21.43
C LYS A 97 3.49 4.77 21.28
N LYS A 98 4.45 4.41 20.42
CA LYS A 98 5.46 5.35 19.89
C LYS A 98 4.98 5.79 18.52
N LYS A 99 4.74 7.08 18.33
CA LYS A 99 4.25 7.61 17.04
C LYS A 99 5.42 7.76 16.06
N LEU A 100 5.12 7.65 14.77
CA LEU A 100 6.06 8.06 13.72
C LEU A 100 6.34 9.57 13.86
N VAL A 101 7.62 9.95 13.95
CA VAL A 101 8.04 11.35 13.98
C VAL A 101 8.54 11.75 12.59
N GLU A 102 8.00 12.85 12.06
CA GLU A 102 8.39 13.37 10.75
C GLU A 102 9.73 14.12 10.83
N THR A 103 10.83 13.35 10.91
CA THR A 103 12.19 13.90 10.82
C THR A 103 12.58 14.15 9.37
N ASP A 104 13.56 15.03 9.13
CA ASP A 104 14.09 15.28 7.78
C ASP A 104 14.68 14.02 7.15
N ARG A 105 15.32 13.16 7.97
CA ARG A 105 15.81 11.85 7.52
C ARG A 105 14.65 10.96 7.05
N ALA A 106 13.54 10.93 7.78
CA ALA A 106 12.36 10.14 7.43
C ALA A 106 11.76 10.60 6.09
N LYS A 107 11.65 11.92 5.89
CA LYS A 107 11.16 12.51 4.63
C LYS A 107 12.06 12.15 3.45
N ARG A 108 13.39 12.20 3.65
CA ARG A 108 14.37 11.79 2.61
C ARG A 108 14.26 10.32 2.21
N VAL A 109 13.80 9.43 3.08
CA VAL A 109 13.53 8.02 2.73
C VAL A 109 12.14 7.87 2.10
N PHE A 110 11.14 8.57 2.64
CA PHE A 110 9.74 8.44 2.21
C PHE A 110 9.53 8.79 0.73
N PHE A 111 9.99 9.95 0.26
CA PHE A 111 9.70 10.41 -1.11
C PHE A 111 10.32 9.52 -2.20
N PRO A 112 11.61 9.12 -2.11
CA PRO A 112 12.18 8.18 -3.08
C PRO A 112 11.48 6.82 -3.06
N THR A 113 11.15 6.28 -1.87
CA THR A 113 10.45 4.99 -1.79
C THR A 113 9.05 5.08 -2.39
N LEU A 114 8.33 6.18 -2.18
CA LEU A 114 7.02 6.40 -2.79
C LEU A 114 7.13 6.49 -4.31
N GLY A 115 8.14 7.18 -4.84
CA GLY A 115 8.36 7.29 -6.29
C GLY A 115 8.77 5.99 -6.98
N VAL A 116 9.36 5.03 -6.25
CA VAL A 116 9.66 3.69 -6.78
C VAL A 116 8.44 2.76 -6.71
N MET A 117 7.55 2.97 -5.74
CA MET A 117 6.35 2.15 -5.57
C MET A 117 5.14 2.64 -6.40
N ALA A 118 5.09 3.92 -6.77
CA ALA A 118 4.09 4.50 -7.65
C ALA A 118 4.47 4.29 -9.11
#